data_AF-C6L9E1-F1
#
_entry.id   AF-C6L9E1-F1
#
_cell.length_a   1.000
_cell.length_b   1.000
_cell.length_c   1.000
_cell.angle_alpha   90.00
_cell.angle_beta   90.00
_cell.angle_gamma   90.00
#
_symmetry.space_group_name_H-M   'P 1'
#
loop_
_entity.id
_entity.type
_entity.pdbx_description
1 polymer ?
#
loop_
_entity_poly.entity_id
_entity_poly.type
_entity_poly.pdbx_seq_one_letter_code
_entity_poly.pdbx_strand_id
1 'polypeptide(L)' 'MEYTKDYKCKCPTDASVVTHTVTYKKGSCSRYPEDIMLSFVCSRNSACVKCSQNYID' A
#
# COMPACT_ATOMS: atom_id res chain seq x y z
N MET A 1 -14.81 6.06 -4.82
CA MET A 1 -14.50 6.43 -3.41
C MET A 1 -13.06 6.05 -3.13
N GLU A 2 -12.27 6.91 -2.51
CA GLU A 2 -10.89 6.60 -2.13
C GLU A 2 -10.86 6.15 -0.66
N TYR A 3 -10.05 5.14 -0.35
CA TYR A 3 -9.88 4.67 1.01
C TYR A 3 -8.42 4.30 1.27
N THR A 4 -7.97 4.56 2.49
CA THR A 4 -6.65 4.20 2.97
C THR A 4 -6.71 2.94 3.82
N LYS A 5 -5.66 2.11 3.71
CA LYS A 5 -5.43 0.97 4.59
C LYS A 5 -4.02 1.02 5.14
N ASP A 6 -3.92 0.84 6.44
CA ASP A 6 -2.66 0.74 7.18
C ASP A 6 -2.32 -0.72 7.46
N TYR A 7 -1.14 -1.13 7.00
CA TYR A 7 -0.59 -2.46 7.22
C TYR A 7 0.65 -2.34 8.09
N LYS A 8 0.62 -2.99 9.26
CA LYS A 8 1.80 -3.09 10.12
C LYS A 8 2.60 -4.31 9.69
N CYS A 9 3.78 -4.08 9.12
CA CYS A 9 4.68 -5.12 8.66
C CYS A 9 6.05 -4.97 9.30
N LYS A 10 6.81 -6.06 9.35
CA LYS A 10 8.19 -6.03 9.81
C LYS A 10 9.09 -5.80 8.59
N CYS A 11 9.86 -4.70 8.56
CA CYS A 11 10.78 -4.45 7.46
C CYS A 11 11.86 -5.55 7.45
N PRO A 12 12.10 -6.21 6.30
CA PRO A 12 13.09 -7.30 6.21
C PRO A 12 14.53 -6.80 6.37
N THR A 13 14.79 -5.51 6.14
CA THR A 13 16.13 -4.92 6.22
C THR A 13 16.65 -4.79 7.65
N ASP A 14 15.78 -4.43 8.59
CA ASP A 14 16.20 -4.02 9.95
C ASP A 14 15.36 -4.69 11.05
N ALA A 15 14.43 -5.58 10.68
CA ALA A 15 13.51 -6.23 11.60
C ALA A 15 12.62 -5.25 12.42
N SER A 16 12.62 -3.98 12.08
CA SER A 16 11.78 -2.96 12.71
C SER A 16 10.34 -3.04 12.21
N VAL A 17 9.38 -2.77 13.11
CA VAL A 17 7.96 -2.66 12.77
C VAL A 17 7.73 -1.35 12.05
N VAL A 18 7.17 -1.42 10.86
CA VAL A 18 6.81 -0.27 10.03
C VAL A 18 5.35 -0.30 9.67
N THR A 19 4.80 0.88 9.42
CA THR A 19 3.44 1.04 8.92
C THR A 19 3.49 1.39 7.44
N HIS A 20 2.86 0.57 6.62
CA HIS A 20 2.58 0.84 5.22
C HIS A 20 1.19 1.43 5.11
N THR A 21 1.09 2.67 4.68
CA THR A 21 -0.18 3.34 4.38
C THR A 21 -0.41 3.26 2.89
N VAL A 22 -1.43 2.52 2.47
CA VAL A 22 -1.76 2.31 1.06
C VAL A 22 -3.10 2.96 0.77
N THR A 23 -3.13 3.85 -0.21
CA THR A 23 -4.34 4.52 -0.69
C THR A 23 -4.86 3.79 -1.92
N TYR A 24 -6.10 3.31 -1.83
CA TYR A 24 -6.80 2.65 -2.93
C TYR A 24 -7.93 3.54 -3.45
N LYS A 25 -8.15 3.48 -4.75
CA LYS A 25 -9.31 4.05 -5.41
C LYS A 25 -10.28 2.93 -5.73
N LYS A 26 -11.42 2.95 -5.06
CA LYS A 26 -12.46 1.94 -5.28
C LYS A 26 -12.98 2.01 -6.70
N GLY A 27 -12.83 0.90 -7.43
CA GLY A 27 -13.42 0.69 -8.75
C GLY A 27 -14.92 0.97 -8.66
N SER A 28 -15.37 2.08 -9.24
CA SER A 28 -16.79 2.49 -9.17
C SER A 28 -17.53 2.17 -10.47
N CYS A 29 -16.86 1.51 -11.42
CA CYS A 29 -17.41 1.20 -12.73
C CYS A 29 -17.57 -0.31 -12.88
N SER A 30 -18.72 -0.80 -13.32
CA SER A 30 -18.95 -2.24 -13.57
C SER A 30 -17.98 -2.85 -14.58
N ARG A 31 -17.27 -2.01 -15.36
CA ARG A 31 -16.27 -2.39 -16.35
C ARG A 31 -14.84 -2.50 -15.78
N TYR A 32 -14.59 -1.85 -14.65
CA TYR A 32 -13.32 -1.89 -13.90
C TYR A 32 -13.66 -1.95 -12.41
N PRO A 33 -14.08 -3.13 -11.93
CA PRO A 33 -14.46 -3.33 -10.54
C PRO A 33 -13.25 -3.38 -9.60
N GLU A 34 -12.04 -3.50 -10.15
CA GLU A 34 -10.80 -3.60 -9.39
C GLU A 34 -10.41 -2.28 -8.69
N ASP A 35 -9.91 -2.43 -7.47
CA ASP A 35 -9.44 -1.33 -6.64
C ASP A 35 -8.02 -0.94 -7.07
N ILE A 36 -7.83 0.28 -7.54
CA ILE A 36 -6.52 0.72 -8.05
C ILE A 36 -5.70 1.32 -6.91
N MET A 37 -4.48 0.81 -6.68
CA MET A 37 -3.54 1.45 -5.76
C MET A 37 -3.08 2.80 -6.32
N LEU A 38 -3.41 3.89 -5.61
CA LEU A 38 -3.00 5.25 -5.99
C LEU A 38 -1.66 5.65 -5.39
N SER A 39 -1.46 5.31 -4.11
CA SER A 39 -0.29 5.75 -3.37
C SER A 39 0.10 4.75 -2.30
N PHE A 40 1.40 4.66 -2.08
CA PHE A 40 2.00 3.87 -1.01
C PHE A 40 2.97 4.75 -0.25
N VAL A 41 2.79 4.83 1.06
CA VAL A 41 3.67 5.56 1.98
C VAL A 41 4.15 4.57 3.03
N CYS A 42 5.46 4.44 3.17
CA CYS A 42 6.05 3.69 4.26
C CYS A 42 6.55 4.66 5.33
N SER A 43 6.23 4.38 6.59
CA SER A 43 6.66 5.18 7.73
C SER A 43 8.18 5.17 7.96
N ARG A 44 8.92 4.22 7.37
CA ARG A 44 10.39 4.25 7.30
C ARG A 44 10.85 4.39 5.86
N ASN A 45 11.71 5.39 5.68
CA ASN A 45 12.56 5.72 4.53
C ASN A 45 12.67 4.60 3.47
N SER A 46 12.53 4.95 2.19
CA SER A 46 12.52 4.20 0.90
C SER A 46 12.92 2.71 0.81
N ALA A 47 13.61 2.11 1.77
CA ALA A 47 13.92 0.69 1.88
C ALA A 47 12.68 -0.22 1.79
N CYS A 48 11.54 0.21 2.37
CA CYS A 48 10.30 -0.57 2.35
C CYS A 48 9.28 -0.08 1.31
N VAL A 49 9.66 0.88 0.43
CA VAL A 49 8.88 1.23 -0.78
C VAL A 49 8.80 0.05 -1.74
N LYS A 50 9.79 -0.85 -1.77
CA LYS A 50 9.71 -2.08 -2.58
C LYS A 50 8.54 -2.98 -2.18
N CYS A 51 8.05 -2.87 -0.94
CA CYS A 51 6.87 -3.62 -0.51
C CYS A 51 5.59 -3.14 -1.22
N SER A 52 5.56 -1.94 -1.79
CA SER A 52 4.42 -1.41 -2.55
C SER A 52 4.03 -2.31 -3.72
N GLN A 53 4.99 -3.01 -4.33
CA GLN A 53 4.73 -3.96 -5.41
C GLN A 53 3.86 -5.16 -5.00
N ASN A 54 3.77 -5.48 -3.70
CA ASN A 54 2.86 -6.52 -3.21
C ASN A 54 1.40 -6.05 -3.16
N TYR A 55 1.15 -4.76 -3.38
CA TYR A 55 -0.17 -4.14 -3.31
C TYR A 55 -0.65 -3.60 -4.67
N ILE A 56 0.18 -3.74 -5.71
CA ILE A 56 -0.17 -3.48 -7.10
C ILE A 56 -0.57 -4.84 -7.67
N ASP A 57 -1.89 -5.07 -7.77
CA ASP A 57 -2.48 -6.22 -8.48
C ASP A 57 -2.80 -5.80 -9.92
#